data_AF-A0A7X5BWH2-F1
#
_entry.id   AF-A0A7X5BWH2-F1
#
_cell.length_a   1.000
_cell.length_b   1.000
_cell.length_c   1.000
_cell.angle_alpha   90.00
_cell.angle_beta   90.00
_cell.angle_gamma   90.00
#
_symmetry.space_group_name_H-M   'P 1'
#
loop_
_entity.id
_entity.type
_entity.pdbx_description
1 polymer ?
#
loop_
_entity_poly.entity_id
_entity_poly.type
_entity_poly.pdbx_seq_one_letter_code
_entity_poly.pdbx_strand_id
1 'polypeptide(L)'
;MELDRSDHECLARWAADCAERVLPFFEQEFPEDHRPRQAIEAVRAWQQGHLMITDAIVAGFAAHAAASDATSHAAACAAARAAGHAAATAHVASHAAQAATFAATAAAHDAAEVSDAAEATARERAWQRQQLPEHLHALALPVRNNR
;
A
#
# COMPACT_ATOMS: atom_id res chain seq x y z
N MET A 1 21.88 8.36 2.18
CA MET A 1 20.83 9.27 2.64
C MET A 1 20.32 8.71 3.93
N GLU A 2 20.47 9.45 5.02
CA GLU A 2 19.91 9.06 6.32
C GLU A 2 18.42 9.44 6.30
N LEU A 3 17.53 8.50 6.62
CA LEU A 3 16.09 8.74 6.72
C LEU A 3 15.82 9.41 8.06
N ASP A 4 15.26 10.60 8.04
CA ASP A 4 14.80 11.27 9.27
C ASP A 4 13.34 10.91 9.61
N ARG A 5 12.86 11.45 10.73
CA ARG A 5 11.48 11.20 11.20
C ARG A 5 10.43 11.76 10.24
N SER A 6 10.69 12.91 9.63
CA SER A 6 9.77 13.55 8.68
C SER A 6 9.68 12.77 7.37
N ASP A 7 10.78 12.21 6.89
CA ASP A 7 10.82 11.31 5.75
C ASP A 7 10.05 10.01 6.03
N HIS A 8 10.19 9.45 7.24
CA HIS A 8 9.45 8.26 7.66
C HIS A 8 7.94 8.53 7.69
N GLU A 9 7.51 9.64 8.30
CA GLU A 9 6.10 10.06 8.30
C GLU A 9 5.58 10.34 6.88
N CYS A 10 6.40 10.92 6.01
CA CYS A 10 6.06 11.16 4.61
C CYS A 10 5.85 9.83 3.85
N LEU A 11 6.73 8.85 4.05
CA LEU A 11 6.61 7.52 3.46
C LEU A 11 5.39 6.77 3.98
N ALA A 12 5.06 6.90 5.26
CA ALA A 12 3.88 6.30 5.85
C ALA A 12 2.58 6.89 5.28
N ARG A 13 2.50 8.22 5.13
CA ARG A 13 1.38 8.89 4.45
C ARG A 13 1.23 8.39 3.03
N TRP A 14 2.33 8.39 2.28
CA TRP A 14 2.35 7.98 0.89
C TRP A 14 1.94 6.50 0.72
N ALA A 15 2.39 5.61 1.60
CA ALA A 15 1.98 4.21 1.62
C ALA A 15 0.48 4.06 1.87
N ALA A 16 -0.08 4.84 2.80
CA ALA A 16 -1.52 4.89 3.07
C ALA A 16 -2.30 5.37 1.83
N ASP A 17 -1.83 6.44 1.17
CA ASP A 17 -2.47 6.97 -0.04
C ASP A 17 -2.45 5.95 -1.20
N CYS A 18 -1.35 5.20 -1.36
CA CYS A 18 -1.26 4.12 -2.34
C CYS A 18 -2.25 2.99 -2.06
N ALA A 19 -2.34 2.55 -0.80
CA ALA A 19 -3.24 1.48 -0.40
C ALA A 19 -4.72 1.91 -0.49
N GLU A 20 -5.05 3.14 -0.10
CA GLU A 20 -6.41 3.68 -0.17
C GLU A 20 -6.92 3.79 -1.61
N ARG A 21 -6.05 4.14 -2.56
CA ARG A 21 -6.41 4.24 -3.97
C ARG A 21 -6.90 2.92 -4.58
N VAL A 22 -6.41 1.79 -4.08
CA VAL A 22 -6.76 0.44 -4.55
C VAL A 22 -7.69 -0.31 -3.61
N LEU A 23 -7.99 0.26 -2.44
CA LEU A 23 -8.92 -0.30 -1.46
C LEU A 23 -10.28 -0.69 -2.07
N PRO A 24 -10.87 0.08 -3.02
CA PRO A 24 -12.13 -0.31 -3.64
C PRO A 24 -12.12 -1.69 -4.31
N PHE A 25 -10.97 -2.21 -4.77
CA PHE A 25 -10.89 -3.55 -5.34
C PHE A 25 -11.11 -4.66 -4.30
N PHE A 26 -10.81 -4.38 -3.03
CA PHE A 26 -11.12 -5.29 -1.94
C PHE A 26 -12.58 -5.14 -1.50
N GLU A 27 -13.05 -3.91 -1.30
CA GLU A 27 -14.37 -3.64 -0.72
C GLU A 27 -15.54 -3.97 -1.65
N GLN A 28 -15.32 -4.00 -2.97
CA GLN A 28 -16.34 -4.49 -3.91
C GLN A 28 -16.61 -5.98 -3.73
N GLU A 29 -15.57 -6.78 -3.48
CA GLU A 29 -15.67 -8.23 -3.30
C GLU A 29 -16.04 -8.61 -1.85
N PHE A 30 -15.56 -7.83 -0.88
CA PHE A 30 -15.71 -8.08 0.56
C PHE A 30 -16.21 -6.84 1.32
N PRO A 31 -17.45 -6.36 1.09
CA PRO A 31 -17.94 -5.09 1.63
C PRO A 31 -18.02 -5.04 3.17
N GLU A 32 -18.22 -6.18 3.82
CA GLU A 32 -18.33 -6.30 5.28
C GLU A 32 -16.99 -6.53 5.98
N ASP A 33 -15.90 -6.71 5.23
CA ASP A 33 -14.57 -6.91 5.80
C ASP A 33 -13.77 -5.61 5.81
N HIS A 34 -13.72 -4.97 6.98
CA HIS A 34 -13.07 -3.68 7.16
C HIS A 34 -11.58 -3.78 7.51
N ARG A 35 -11.00 -4.99 7.60
CA ARG A 35 -9.60 -5.16 8.04
C ARG A 35 -8.59 -4.34 7.19
N PRO A 36 -8.68 -4.29 5.85
CA PRO A 36 -7.77 -3.46 5.05
C PRO A 36 -7.97 -1.96 5.27
N ARG A 37 -9.22 -1.50 5.37
CA ARG A 37 -9.55 -0.09 5.66
C ARG A 37 -8.97 0.34 7.01
N GLN A 38 -9.17 -0.49 8.04
CA GLN A 38 -8.65 -0.25 9.38
C GLN A 38 -7.12 -0.19 9.42
N ALA A 39 -6.41 -0.97 8.60
CA ALA A 39 -4.95 -0.88 8.49
C ALA A 39 -4.48 0.46 7.89
N ILE A 40 -5.19 0.99 6.89
CA ILE A 40 -4.92 2.31 6.31
C ILE A 40 -5.19 3.41 7.35
N GLU A 41 -6.31 3.34 8.05
CA GLU A 41 -6.64 4.29 9.12
C GLU A 41 -5.61 4.24 10.25
N ALA A 42 -5.11 3.05 10.60
CA ALA A 42 -4.13 2.87 11.66
C ALA A 42 -2.78 3.55 11.35
N VAL A 43 -2.25 3.42 10.12
CA VAL A 43 -1.01 4.14 9.75
C VAL A 43 -1.22 5.66 9.75
N ARG A 44 -2.38 6.15 9.31
CA ARG A 44 -2.71 7.58 9.36
C ARG A 44 -2.80 8.08 10.81
N ALA A 45 -3.40 7.31 11.70
CA ALA A 45 -3.51 7.64 13.13
C ALA A 45 -2.13 7.63 13.82
N TRP A 46 -1.27 6.65 13.50
CA TRP A 46 0.11 6.61 13.98
C TRP A 46 0.90 7.85 13.54
N GLN A 47 0.77 8.24 12.27
CA GLN A 47 1.44 9.42 11.73
C GLN A 47 1.05 10.71 12.50
N GLN A 48 -0.19 10.79 12.98
CA GLN A 48 -0.69 11.91 13.76
C GLN A 48 -0.33 11.82 15.26
N GLY A 49 0.33 10.75 15.70
CA GLY A 49 0.65 10.51 17.11
C GLY A 49 -0.54 10.00 17.94
N HIS A 50 -1.62 9.57 17.30
CA HIS A 50 -2.84 9.10 17.96
C HIS A 50 -2.87 7.58 18.18
N LEU A 51 -1.89 6.85 17.65
CA LEU A 51 -1.84 5.39 17.71
C LEU A 51 -0.41 4.92 17.97
N MET A 52 -0.26 3.85 18.75
CA MET A 52 1.04 3.21 18.96
C MET A 52 1.48 2.43 17.72
N ILE A 53 2.79 2.27 17.53
CA ILE A 53 3.36 1.43 16.47
C ILE A 53 2.81 0.00 16.56
N THR A 54 2.64 -0.53 17.79
CA THR A 54 2.12 -1.89 18.01
C THR A 54 0.72 -2.08 17.47
N ASP A 55 -0.16 -1.09 17.64
CA ASP A 55 -1.54 -1.18 17.17
C ASP A 55 -1.60 -1.08 15.64
N ALA A 56 -0.73 -0.26 15.03
CA ALA A 56 -0.57 -0.21 13.57
C ALA A 56 -0.11 -1.57 13.03
N ILE A 57 0.86 -2.22 13.66
CA ILE A 57 1.31 -3.57 13.28
C ILE A 57 0.18 -4.60 13.38
N VAL A 58 -0.62 -4.57 14.46
CA VAL A 58 -1.76 -5.47 14.64
C VAL A 58 -2.79 -5.27 13.52
N ALA A 59 -3.14 -4.03 13.19
CA ALA A 59 -4.02 -3.74 12.06
C ALA A 59 -3.43 -4.24 10.73
N GLY A 60 -2.11 -4.09 10.54
CA GLY A 60 -1.39 -4.63 9.39
C GLY A 60 -1.48 -6.15 9.26
N PHE A 61 -1.32 -6.89 10.37
CA PHE A 61 -1.52 -8.34 10.37
C PHE A 61 -2.97 -8.72 10.05
N ALA A 62 -3.96 -7.99 10.56
CA ALA A 62 -5.35 -8.22 10.23
C ALA A 62 -5.62 -8.04 8.72
N ALA A 63 -5.05 -7.01 8.08
CA ALA A 63 -5.13 -6.83 6.64
C ALA A 63 -4.43 -7.96 5.85
N HIS A 64 -3.29 -8.48 6.33
CA HIS A 64 -2.66 -9.66 5.73
C HIS A 64 -3.49 -10.95 5.87
N ALA A 65 -4.22 -11.10 6.98
CA ALA A 65 -5.19 -12.19 7.14
C ALA A 65 -6.32 -12.04 6.10
N ALA A 66 -6.87 -10.83 5.93
CA ALA A 66 -7.87 -10.55 4.89
C ALA A 66 -7.38 -10.86 3.48
N ALA A 67 -6.11 -10.55 3.18
CA ALA A 67 -5.50 -10.92 1.91
C ALA A 67 -5.41 -12.44 1.72
N SER A 68 -5.15 -13.20 2.80
CA SER A 68 -5.10 -14.67 2.75
C SER A 68 -6.48 -15.28 2.50
N ASP A 69 -7.52 -14.66 3.04
CA ASP A 69 -8.91 -15.07 2.83
C ASP A 69 -9.39 -14.75 1.39
N ALA A 70 -8.84 -13.70 0.76
CA ALA A 70 -9.21 -13.22 -0.56
C ALA A 70 -8.42 -13.84 -1.75
N THR A 71 -7.75 -14.98 -1.57
CA THR A 71 -6.83 -15.54 -2.60
C THR A 71 -7.47 -15.88 -3.95
N SER A 72 -8.79 -16.11 -3.99
CA SER A 72 -9.55 -16.30 -5.24
C SER A 72 -9.80 -15.00 -6.03
N HIS A 73 -9.55 -13.84 -5.41
CA HIS A 73 -9.79 -12.50 -5.98
C HIS A 73 -8.47 -11.74 -6.00
N ALA A 74 -7.70 -11.87 -7.09
CA ALA A 74 -6.31 -11.40 -7.14
C ALA A 74 -6.14 -9.89 -6.87
N ALA A 75 -7.04 -9.06 -7.40
CA ALA A 75 -7.03 -7.62 -7.17
C ALA A 75 -7.31 -7.28 -5.69
N ALA A 76 -8.35 -7.88 -5.11
CA ALA A 76 -8.67 -7.75 -3.68
C ALA A 76 -7.52 -8.21 -2.78
N CYS A 77 -6.96 -9.40 -3.04
CA CYS A 77 -5.81 -9.94 -2.30
C CYS A 77 -4.62 -8.97 -2.32
N ALA A 78 -4.28 -8.41 -3.48
CA ALA A 78 -3.21 -7.43 -3.61
C ALA A 78 -3.53 -6.12 -2.89
N ALA A 79 -4.76 -5.60 -2.98
CA ALA A 79 -5.19 -4.40 -2.27
C ALA A 79 -5.08 -4.56 -0.74
N ALA A 80 -5.50 -5.71 -0.20
CA ALA A 80 -5.35 -6.01 1.23
C ALA A 80 -3.88 -6.13 1.66
N ARG A 81 -3.01 -6.70 0.83
CA ARG A 81 -1.55 -6.70 1.09
C ARG A 81 -0.97 -5.29 1.06
N ALA A 82 -1.43 -4.42 0.15
CA ALA A 82 -1.02 -3.03 0.11
C ALA A 82 -1.35 -2.31 1.43
N ALA A 83 -2.56 -2.50 1.95
CA ALA A 83 -2.99 -1.97 3.25
C ALA A 83 -2.15 -2.51 4.42
N GLY A 84 -1.86 -3.81 4.44
CA GLY A 84 -1.01 -4.43 5.46
C GLY A 84 0.40 -3.83 5.50
N HIS A 85 1.02 -3.61 4.34
CA HIS A 85 2.31 -2.95 4.25
C HIS A 85 2.25 -1.45 4.57
N ALA A 86 1.15 -0.76 4.25
CA ALA A 86 0.96 0.62 4.65
C ALA A 86 0.99 0.74 6.18
N ALA A 87 0.19 -0.08 6.89
CA ALA A 87 0.24 -0.23 8.35
C ALA A 87 1.65 -0.53 8.88
N ALA A 88 2.35 -1.51 8.30
CA ALA A 88 3.70 -1.90 8.72
C ALA A 88 4.76 -0.80 8.49
N THR A 89 4.46 0.21 7.68
CA THR A 89 5.34 1.37 7.49
C THR A 89 5.54 2.14 8.80
N ALA A 90 4.57 2.12 9.72
CA ALA A 90 4.73 2.69 11.06
C ALA A 90 5.92 2.09 11.85
N HIS A 91 6.24 0.81 11.61
CA HIS A 91 7.37 0.13 12.23
C HIS A 91 8.69 0.50 11.54
N VAL A 92 8.76 0.31 10.22
CA VAL A 92 9.95 0.60 9.41
C VAL A 92 9.57 1.13 8.02
N ALA A 93 10.27 2.18 7.59
CA ALA A 93 9.98 2.91 6.35
C ALA A 93 10.03 2.05 5.07
N SER A 94 10.80 0.96 5.06
CA SER A 94 10.96 0.07 3.89
C SER A 94 9.68 -0.64 3.44
N HIS A 95 8.66 -0.72 4.31
CA HIS A 95 7.35 -1.26 3.92
C HIS A 95 6.58 -0.36 2.95
N ALA A 96 6.89 0.93 2.88
CA ALA A 96 6.21 1.84 1.97
C ALA A 96 6.32 1.39 0.49
N ALA A 97 7.53 0.97 0.07
CA ALA A 97 7.77 0.47 -1.28
C ALA A 97 6.95 -0.79 -1.60
N GLN A 98 6.72 -1.64 -0.59
CA GLN A 98 5.90 -2.85 -0.73
C GLN A 98 4.41 -2.50 -0.85
N ALA A 99 3.92 -1.55 -0.04
CA ALA A 99 2.55 -1.04 -0.15
C ALA A 99 2.24 -0.54 -1.56
N ALA A 100 3.10 0.34 -2.08
CA ALA A 100 2.99 0.86 -3.44
C ALA A 100 3.11 -0.22 -4.53
N THR A 101 3.95 -1.24 -4.30
CA THR A 101 4.08 -2.36 -5.23
C THR A 101 2.82 -3.20 -5.29
N PHE A 102 2.23 -3.55 -4.16
CA PHE A 102 0.98 -4.28 -4.14
C PHE A 102 -0.20 -3.46 -4.64
N ALA A 103 -0.20 -2.14 -4.47
CA ALA A 103 -1.18 -1.26 -5.10
C ALA A 103 -1.09 -1.31 -6.63
N ALA A 104 0.11 -1.23 -7.20
CA ALA A 104 0.30 -1.39 -8.64
C ALA A 104 -0.11 -2.80 -9.14
N THR A 105 0.17 -3.85 -8.36
CA THR A 105 -0.27 -5.22 -8.65
C THR A 105 -1.80 -5.35 -8.59
N ALA A 106 -2.48 -4.69 -7.64
CA ALA A 106 -3.92 -4.70 -7.54
C ALA A 106 -4.57 -4.05 -8.78
N ALA A 107 -4.07 -2.88 -9.19
CA ALA A 107 -4.51 -2.21 -10.41
C ALA A 107 -4.28 -3.06 -11.68
N ALA A 108 -3.19 -3.82 -11.73
CA ALA A 108 -2.90 -4.73 -12.84
C ALA A 108 -3.87 -5.91 -12.89
N HIS A 109 -4.28 -6.45 -11.73
CA HIS A 109 -5.20 -7.58 -11.65
C HIS A 109 -6.66 -7.21 -11.91
N ASP A 110 -7.03 -5.95 -11.73
CA ASP A 110 -8.37 -5.43 -12.06
C ASP A 110 -8.57 -5.25 -13.58
N ALA A 111 -7.48 -5.22 -14.35
CA ALA A 111 -7.54 -5.04 -15.80
C ALA A 111 -8.08 -6.29 -16.52
N ALA A 112 -8.89 -6.08 -17.56
CA ALA A 112 -9.53 -7.16 -18.32
C ALA A 112 -8.54 -7.90 -19.25
N GLU A 113 -7.58 -7.19 -19.84
CA GLU A 113 -6.58 -7.74 -20.75
C GLU A 113 -5.13 -7.48 -20.27
N VAL A 114 -4.18 -8.25 -20.79
CA VAL A 114 -2.76 -8.14 -20.42
C VAL A 114 -2.14 -6.80 -20.82
N SER A 115 -2.53 -6.25 -21.98
CA SER A 115 -2.14 -4.90 -22.41
C SER A 115 -2.60 -3.85 -21.41
N ASP A 116 -3.85 -3.96 -20.98
CA ASP A 116 -4.47 -3.06 -20.02
C ASP A 116 -3.83 -3.18 -18.64
N ALA A 117 -3.39 -4.38 -18.24
CA ALA A 117 -2.66 -4.60 -16.99
C ALA A 117 -1.33 -3.85 -16.94
N ALA A 118 -0.59 -3.81 -18.06
CA ALA A 118 0.66 -3.06 -18.17
C ALA A 118 0.40 -1.54 -18.11
N GLU A 119 -0.65 -1.07 -18.78
CA GLU A 119 -1.06 0.34 -18.75
C GLU A 119 -1.57 0.76 -17.36
N ALA A 120 -2.39 -0.07 -16.71
CA ALA A 120 -2.89 0.14 -15.36
C ALA A 120 -1.73 0.24 -14.35
N THR A 121 -0.75 -0.66 -14.46
CA THR A 121 0.50 -0.61 -13.67
C THR A 121 1.23 0.71 -13.91
N ALA A 122 1.42 1.11 -15.17
CA ALA A 122 2.15 2.33 -15.52
C ALA A 122 1.44 3.59 -15.00
N ARG A 123 0.11 3.66 -15.14
CA ARG A 123 -0.73 4.74 -14.63
C ARG A 123 -0.65 4.85 -13.11
N GLU A 124 -0.72 3.72 -12.41
CA GLU A 124 -0.60 3.68 -10.95
C GLU A 124 0.80 4.12 -10.50
N ARG A 125 1.87 3.62 -11.13
CA ARG A 125 3.25 4.05 -10.82
C ARG A 125 3.50 5.53 -11.10
N ALA A 126 2.93 6.07 -12.18
CA ALA A 126 3.04 7.49 -12.50
C ALA A 126 2.36 8.35 -11.42
N TRP A 127 1.17 7.95 -10.97
CA TRP A 127 0.48 8.62 -9.87
C TRP A 127 1.28 8.53 -8.57
N GLN A 128 1.74 7.33 -8.18
CA GLN A 128 2.56 7.12 -6.99
C GLN A 128 3.79 8.03 -6.95
N ARG A 129 4.45 8.23 -8.10
CA ARG A 129 5.60 9.12 -8.23
C ARG A 129 5.25 10.60 -7.98
N GLN A 130 4.08 11.04 -8.43
CA GLN A 130 3.60 12.41 -8.22
C GLN A 130 3.25 12.69 -6.76
N GLN A 131 2.85 11.65 -6.01
CA GLN A 131 2.47 11.77 -4.61
C GLN A 131 3.65 11.76 -3.62
N LEU A 132 4.88 11.52 -4.10
CA LEU A 132 6.07 11.41 -3.26
C LEU A 132 7.09 12.49 -3.61
N PRO A 133 7.72 13.18 -2.63
CA PRO A 133 8.85 14.08 -2.88
C PRO A 133 10.01 13.37 -3.61
N GLU A 134 10.67 14.09 -4.51
CA GLU A 134 11.71 13.51 -5.38
C GLU A 134 12.87 12.87 -4.62
N HIS A 135 13.27 13.42 -3.47
CA HIS A 135 14.37 12.88 -2.67
C HIS A 135 14.07 11.48 -2.11
N LEU A 136 12.80 11.10 -2.00
CA LEU A 136 12.35 9.78 -1.53
C LEU A 136 12.07 8.79 -2.65
N HIS A 137 12.08 9.20 -3.93
CA HIS A 137 11.77 8.32 -5.06
C HIS A 137 12.67 7.09 -5.11
N ALA A 138 13.98 7.27 -4.86
CA ALA A 138 14.95 6.18 -4.93
C ALA A 138 14.72 5.08 -3.87
N LEU A 139 14.10 5.42 -2.75
CA LEU A 139 13.79 4.48 -1.67
C LEU A 139 12.49 3.72 -1.92
N ALA A 140 11.50 4.38 -2.50
CA ALA A 140 10.13 3.89 -2.55
C ALA A 140 9.73 3.30 -3.92
N LEU A 141 10.38 3.75 -4.98
CA LEU A 141 10.13 3.36 -6.37
C LEU A 141 11.42 2.81 -6.97
N PRO A 142 11.85 1.60 -6.58
CA PRO A 142 13.06 1.02 -7.15
C PRO A 142 12.90 0.92 -8.66
N VAL A 143 13.90 1.45 -9.38
CA VAL A 143 13.98 1.30 -10.83
C VAL A 143 13.96 -0.20 -11.11
N ARG A 144 13.05 -0.67 -11.97
CA ARG A 144 13.09 -2.05 -12.45
C ARG A 144 14.43 -2.24 -13.16
N ASN A 145 15.42 -2.82 -12.47
CA ASN A 145 16.56 -3.41 -13.14
C ASN A 145 16.01 -4.61 -13.91
N ASN A 146 15.88 -4.44 -15.22
CA ASN A 146 15.58 -5.54 -16.14
C ASN A 146 16.74 -6.53 -16.03
N ARG A 147 16.55 -7.62 -15.28
CA ARG A 147 17.38 -8.82 -15.34
C ARG A 147 16.60 -9.91 -16.03
#